data_AF-A0A7S1LJV6-F1
#
_entry.id   AF-A0A7S1LJV6-F1
#
_cell.length_a   1.000
_cell.length_b   1.000
_cell.length_c   1.000
_cell.angle_alpha   90.00
_cell.angle_beta   90.00
_cell.angle_gamma   90.00
#
_symmetry.space_group_name_H-M   'P 1'
#
loop_
_entity.id
_entity.type
_entity.pdbx_description
1 polymer ?
#
loop_
_entity_poly.entity_id
_entity_poly.type
_entity_poly.pdbx_seq_one_letter_code
_entity_poly.pdbx_strand_id
1 'polypeptide(L)'
;QAILAQAISAQAVLPGKPGTGDHPPHVLVHTPSNMAASVGLLLAASLARTAALSPMSSGPLVLHRPSEGAGNTCAGGKLLPEFYILGAKNTATSSLAHDLMRRGVMPAPQGVGKEWEFFQANSKVSDEGLLFNLWFDALPQCPGGGRAVMADFSVVNLYSVPMPPDLSHSQEYGYPSRPNINEQNFNTPKYVKDFYSHLGAKQPKLMVMLREP
;
A
#
# COMPACT_ATOMS: atom_id res chain seq x y z
N GLN A 1 -14.15 -20.36 5.64
CA GLN A 1 -13.82 -20.96 4.33
C GLN A 1 -12.35 -20.69 4.09
N ALA A 2 -11.57 -21.77 4.02
CA ALA A 2 -10.12 -21.75 3.91
C ALA A 2 -9.68 -21.38 2.49
N ILE A 3 -8.58 -20.64 2.42
CA ILE A 3 -7.81 -20.37 1.22
C ILE A 3 -7.10 -21.67 0.82
N LEU A 4 -7.36 -22.13 -0.39
CA LEU A 4 -6.62 -23.19 -1.05
C LEU A 4 -5.60 -22.52 -1.99
N ALA A 5 -4.32 -22.53 -1.62
CA ALA A 5 -3.23 -22.19 -2.51
C ALA A 5 -2.38 -23.46 -2.71
N GLN A 6 -2.47 -24.04 -3.90
CA GLN A 6 -1.60 -25.13 -4.33
C GLN A 6 -0.33 -24.52 -4.95
N ALA A 7 0.83 -24.94 -4.43
CA ALA A 7 2.12 -24.69 -5.05
C ALA A 7 2.43 -25.82 -6.05
N ILE A 8 2.73 -25.46 -7.29
CA ILE A 8 3.29 -26.39 -8.29
C ILE A 8 4.81 -26.19 -8.28
N SER A 9 5.50 -27.29 -8.02
CA SER A 9 6.96 -27.42 -8.09
C SER A 9 7.38 -27.80 -9.51
N ALA A 10 8.45 -27.18 -10.02
CA ALA A 10 9.18 -27.68 -11.17
C ALA A 10 10.68 -27.66 -10.86
N GLN A 11 11.25 -28.85 -10.73
CA GLN A 11 12.70 -29.07 -10.71
C GLN A 11 13.16 -29.35 -12.14
N ALA A 12 14.28 -28.76 -12.54
CA ALA A 12 15.08 -29.20 -13.67
C ALA A 12 16.54 -29.32 -13.24
N VAL A 13 17.16 -30.43 -13.62
CA VAL A 13 18.47 -30.91 -13.19
C VAL A 13 19.46 -30.82 -14.38
N LEU A 14 20.56 -30.07 -14.16
CA LEU A 14 21.98 -30.21 -14.57
C LEU A 14 22.38 -30.38 -16.06
N PRO A 15 23.57 -29.88 -16.48
CA PRO A 15 24.87 -30.51 -16.18
C PRO A 15 25.94 -29.53 -15.67
N GLY A 16 26.83 -30.04 -14.81
CA GLY A 16 27.93 -29.27 -14.21
C GLY A 16 29.28 -29.39 -14.91
N LYS A 17 30.27 -28.65 -14.39
CA LYS A 17 31.72 -28.99 -14.33
C LYS A 17 32.49 -27.93 -13.49
N PRO A 18 33.78 -28.13 -13.12
CA PRO A 18 34.24 -28.16 -11.73
C PRO A 18 35.23 -27.04 -11.36
N GLY A 19 35.51 -26.91 -10.05
CA GLY A 19 36.68 -26.16 -9.53
C GLY A 19 36.49 -25.76 -8.06
N THR A 20 36.87 -26.63 -7.10
CA THR A 20 38.07 -26.50 -6.23
C THR A 20 38.08 -25.26 -5.33
N GLY A 21 37.75 -25.47 -4.04
CA GLY A 21 37.95 -24.48 -2.98
C GLY A 21 37.44 -25.01 -1.65
N ASP A 22 38.35 -25.17 -0.68
CA ASP A 22 38.21 -25.91 0.57
C ASP A 22 37.16 -25.37 1.56
N HIS A 23 36.26 -26.24 2.01
CA HIS A 23 35.61 -26.12 3.33
C HIS A 23 35.43 -27.51 3.99
N PRO A 24 35.71 -27.64 5.30
CA PRO A 24 35.61 -28.90 6.05
C PRO A 24 34.15 -29.32 6.34
N PRO A 25 33.92 -30.62 6.64
CA PRO A 25 32.62 -31.26 6.53
C PRO A 25 31.78 -31.11 7.79
N HIS A 26 30.50 -30.78 7.64
CA HIS A 26 29.49 -31.23 8.60
C HIS A 26 28.52 -32.20 7.93
N VAL A 27 28.69 -33.43 8.37
CA VAL A 27 27.99 -34.65 8.02
C VAL A 27 26.54 -34.58 8.53
N LEU A 28 25.60 -34.67 7.60
CA LEU A 28 24.20 -35.00 7.86
C LEU A 28 24.04 -36.53 7.73
N VAL A 29 23.61 -37.20 8.79
CA VAL A 29 23.21 -38.61 8.78
C VAL A 29 21.77 -38.71 9.26
N HIS A 30 20.92 -39.23 8.36
CA HIS A 30 19.78 -40.16 8.48
C HIS A 30 18.98 -40.21 9.82
N THR A 31 17.67 -40.41 9.87
CA THR A 31 16.73 -41.20 9.03
C THR A 31 15.28 -40.87 9.46
N PRO A 32 14.25 -41.28 8.69
CA PRO A 32 12.86 -40.98 8.98
C PRO A 32 12.28 -41.92 10.04
N SER A 33 11.34 -41.44 10.84
CA SER A 33 10.44 -42.29 11.62
C SER A 33 8.99 -41.93 11.31
N ASN A 34 8.34 -42.86 10.61
CA ASN A 34 6.89 -43.01 10.58
C ASN A 34 6.39 -43.39 11.98
N MET A 35 5.38 -42.71 12.50
CA MET A 35 4.31 -43.21 13.37
C MET A 35 3.30 -42.05 13.46
N ALA A 36 2.07 -42.14 12.97
CA ALA A 36 0.94 -42.98 13.40
C ALA A 36 -0.18 -42.00 13.83
N ALA A 37 -1.41 -42.41 13.53
CA ALA A 37 -2.62 -41.62 13.63
C ALA A 37 -2.94 -41.15 15.06
N SER A 38 -3.66 -40.02 15.16
CA SER A 38 -4.62 -39.78 16.24
C SER A 38 -5.66 -38.76 15.78
N VAL A 39 -6.86 -39.27 15.52
CA VAL A 39 -8.11 -38.50 15.42
C VAL A 39 -8.47 -38.08 16.84
N GLY A 40 -8.44 -36.77 17.10
CA GLY A 40 -8.86 -36.18 18.37
C GLY A 40 -10.00 -35.19 18.14
N LEU A 41 -11.23 -35.67 18.32
CA LEU A 41 -12.44 -34.87 18.43
C LEU A 41 -12.50 -34.25 19.82
N LEU A 42 -12.51 -32.91 19.93
CA LEU A 42 -12.94 -32.22 21.16
C LEU A 42 -13.76 -30.98 20.80
N LEU A 43 -15.07 -31.09 21.01
CA LEU A 43 -15.95 -29.97 21.30
C LEU A 43 -15.52 -29.35 22.65
N ALA A 44 -15.41 -28.03 22.71
CA ALA A 44 -15.79 -27.29 23.91
C ALA A 44 -16.24 -25.87 23.53
N ALA A 45 -17.39 -25.51 24.10
CA ALA A 45 -18.16 -24.34 23.82
C ALA A 45 -17.70 -23.10 24.61
N SER A 46 -18.08 -21.95 24.06
CA SER A 46 -18.49 -20.71 24.74
C SER A 46 -17.45 -19.97 25.62
N LEU A 47 -17.21 -18.72 25.25
CA LEU A 47 -17.74 -17.57 25.99
C LEU A 47 -17.54 -16.32 25.14
N ALA A 48 -18.63 -15.87 24.51
CA ALA A 48 -18.71 -14.54 23.93
C ALA A 48 -18.64 -13.51 25.06
N ARG A 49 -17.51 -12.79 25.16
CA ARG A 49 -17.49 -11.50 25.87
C ARG A 49 -18.21 -10.48 24.99
N THR A 50 -19.48 -10.26 25.28
CA THR A 50 -20.19 -9.04 24.88
C THR A 50 -19.55 -7.87 25.63
N ALA A 51 -18.51 -7.28 25.04
CA ALA A 51 -18.15 -5.91 25.37
C ALA A 51 -19.32 -5.04 24.88
N ALA A 52 -20.02 -4.42 25.84
CA ALA A 52 -21.02 -3.41 25.56
C ALA A 52 -20.29 -2.19 24.93
N LEU A 53 -20.16 -2.22 23.61
CA LEU A 53 -19.89 -1.03 22.82
C LEU A 53 -21.15 -0.17 22.94
N SER A 54 -21.00 1.00 23.57
CA SER A 54 -21.98 2.06 23.47
C SER A 54 -22.36 2.23 22.00
N PRO A 55 -23.67 2.27 21.65
CA PRO A 55 -24.06 2.60 20.29
C PRO A 55 -23.51 3.98 20.01
N MET A 56 -22.45 4.06 19.19
CA MET A 56 -22.11 5.31 18.53
C MET A 56 -23.39 5.73 17.83
N SER A 57 -23.95 6.85 18.29
CA SER A 57 -25.12 7.47 17.72
C SER A 57 -24.86 7.67 16.24
N SER A 58 -25.30 6.70 15.45
CA SER A 58 -25.35 6.75 14.00
C SER A 58 -26.54 7.63 13.63
N GLY A 59 -26.46 8.90 14.02
CA GLY A 59 -27.16 9.92 13.29
C GLY A 59 -26.73 9.77 11.83
N PRO A 60 -27.66 9.83 10.86
CA PRO A 60 -27.27 9.81 9.46
C PRO A 60 -26.26 10.93 9.27
N LEU A 61 -25.02 10.58 8.91
CA LEU A 61 -24.07 11.54 8.39
C LEU A 61 -24.73 12.10 7.13
N VAL A 62 -25.46 13.20 7.27
CA VAL A 62 -25.94 14.02 6.17
C VAL A 62 -24.70 14.68 5.60
N LEU A 63 -23.98 13.89 4.80
CA LEU A 63 -22.88 14.41 4.02
C LEU A 63 -23.53 15.33 3.00
N HIS A 64 -23.35 16.64 3.18
CA HIS A 64 -23.77 17.61 2.20
C HIS A 64 -23.28 17.14 0.83
N ARG A 65 -24.24 16.94 -0.09
CA ARG A 65 -23.95 16.71 -1.50
C ARG A 65 -22.95 17.80 -1.90
N PRO A 66 -21.81 17.45 -2.53
CA PRO A 66 -20.84 18.44 -2.96
C PRO A 66 -21.61 19.55 -3.68
N SER A 67 -21.47 20.79 -3.22
CA SER A 67 -22.13 21.91 -3.89
C SER A 67 -21.81 21.83 -5.38
N GLU A 68 -22.79 22.14 -6.22
CA GLU A 68 -22.72 22.02 -7.69
C GLU A 68 -21.62 22.88 -8.36
N GLY A 69 -20.66 23.43 -7.59
CA GLY A 69 -19.49 24.16 -8.08
C GLY A 69 -18.13 23.51 -7.78
N ALA A 70 -18.05 22.42 -7.02
CA ALA A 70 -16.78 21.72 -6.80
C ALA A 70 -16.46 20.79 -7.99
N GLY A 71 -16.02 21.38 -9.10
CA GLY A 71 -15.61 20.67 -10.30
C GLY A 71 -14.47 19.66 -10.06
N ASN A 72 -14.26 18.76 -11.03
CA ASN A 72 -13.19 17.77 -10.98
C ASN A 72 -11.83 18.45 -10.94
N THR A 73 -10.90 17.93 -10.14
CA THR A 73 -9.51 18.40 -10.15
C THR A 73 -8.81 17.82 -11.37
N CYS A 74 -8.88 18.53 -12.49
CA CYS A 74 -8.27 18.10 -13.76
C CYS A 74 -7.21 19.09 -14.24
N ALA A 75 -6.16 18.57 -14.88
CA ALA A 75 -5.16 19.37 -15.58
C ALA A 75 -4.66 18.60 -16.81
N GLY A 76 -4.43 19.30 -17.93
CA GLY A 76 -3.96 18.68 -19.18
C GLY A 76 -4.84 17.51 -19.65
N GLY A 77 -6.15 17.58 -19.42
CA GLY A 77 -7.09 16.50 -19.78
C GLY A 77 -7.05 15.26 -18.88
N LYS A 78 -6.22 15.22 -17.82
CA LYS A 78 -6.15 14.12 -16.86
C LYS A 78 -6.91 14.45 -15.57
N LEU A 79 -7.53 13.44 -14.95
CA LEU A 79 -8.09 13.55 -13.61
C LEU A 79 -6.96 13.38 -12.58
N LEU A 80 -6.81 14.31 -11.65
CA LEU A 80 -5.74 14.29 -10.65
C LEU A 80 -6.24 13.75 -9.29
N PRO A 81 -5.40 13.03 -8.53
CA PRO A 81 -5.74 12.58 -7.16
C PRO A 81 -5.91 13.71 -6.13
N GLU A 82 -7.13 14.02 -5.69
CA GLU A 82 -7.38 15.10 -4.72
C GLU A 82 -6.79 14.83 -3.32
N PHE A 83 -6.53 13.58 -2.99
CA PHE A 83 -5.90 13.22 -1.73
C PHE A 83 -4.95 12.02 -1.82
N TYR A 84 -3.96 12.03 -0.93
CA TYR A 84 -2.99 10.96 -0.75
C TYR A 84 -3.03 10.52 0.71
N ILE A 85 -3.19 9.22 0.95
CA ILE A 85 -3.06 8.64 2.29
C ILE A 85 -1.61 8.20 2.49
N LEU A 86 -0.93 8.91 3.39
CA LEU A 86 0.44 8.66 3.83
C LEU A 86 0.36 7.94 5.19
N GLY A 87 0.01 6.65 5.19
CA GLY A 87 -0.39 5.98 6.43
C GLY A 87 0.33 4.67 6.65
N ALA A 88 0.76 4.40 7.87
CA ALA A 88 1.51 3.18 8.13
C ALA A 88 0.63 1.94 7.92
N LYS A 89 1.28 0.80 7.64
CA LYS A 89 0.61 -0.49 7.65
C LYS A 89 -0.11 -0.70 9.00
N ASN A 90 -1.27 -1.36 8.96
CA ASN A 90 -2.08 -1.68 10.14
C ASN A 90 -2.66 -0.45 10.88
N THR A 91 -2.81 0.70 10.22
CA THR A 91 -3.51 1.90 10.77
C THR A 91 -4.96 2.04 10.27
N ALA A 92 -5.59 0.92 9.90
CA ALA A 92 -6.93 0.90 9.28
C ALA A 92 -7.06 1.69 7.96
N THR A 93 -5.96 1.94 7.25
CA THR A 93 -5.95 2.57 5.92
C THR A 93 -6.83 1.84 4.91
N SER A 94 -6.87 0.50 4.95
CA SER A 94 -7.75 -0.31 4.10
C SER A 94 -9.24 -0.08 4.40
N SER A 95 -9.61 0.02 5.68
CA SER A 95 -11.01 0.30 6.07
C SER A 95 -11.43 1.69 5.58
N LEU A 96 -10.56 2.69 5.78
CA LEU A 96 -10.80 4.05 5.29
C LEU A 96 -10.88 4.09 3.76
N ALA A 97 -9.99 3.39 3.05
CA ALA A 97 -10.03 3.30 1.59
C ALA A 97 -11.35 2.69 1.11
N HIS A 98 -11.80 1.59 1.73
CA HIS A 98 -13.09 0.98 1.39
C HIS A 98 -14.27 1.92 1.67
N ASP A 99 -14.26 2.67 2.77
CA ASP A 99 -15.30 3.66 3.09
C ASP A 99 -15.36 4.79 2.06
N LEU A 100 -14.20 5.27 1.61
CA LEU A 100 -14.09 6.32 0.60
C LEU A 100 -14.50 5.79 -0.78
N MET A 101 -14.08 4.58 -1.14
CA MET A 101 -14.49 3.92 -2.39
C MET A 101 -16.00 3.68 -2.44
N ARG A 102 -16.61 3.26 -1.33
CA ARG A 102 -18.09 3.15 -1.21
C ARG A 102 -18.81 4.48 -1.38
N ARG A 103 -18.12 5.61 -1.19
CA ARG A 103 -18.63 6.97 -1.41
C ARG A 103 -18.26 7.54 -2.79
N GLY A 104 -17.71 6.72 -3.69
CA GLY A 104 -17.40 7.10 -5.07
C GLY A 104 -16.00 7.69 -5.28
N VAL A 105 -15.10 7.60 -4.29
CA VAL A 105 -13.69 7.93 -4.51
C VAL A 105 -13.00 6.77 -5.24
N MET A 106 -12.35 7.07 -6.36
CA MET A 106 -11.61 6.08 -7.13
C MET A 106 -10.14 5.98 -6.68
N PRO A 107 -9.54 4.79 -6.63
CA PRO A 107 -8.09 4.67 -6.45
C PRO A 107 -7.34 5.15 -7.69
N ALA A 108 -6.14 5.67 -7.48
CA ALA A 108 -5.20 6.06 -8.50
C ALA A 108 -4.23 4.91 -8.84
N PRO A 109 -3.87 4.72 -10.12
CA PRO A 109 -4.70 4.99 -11.28
C PRO A 109 -5.92 4.06 -11.24
N GLN A 110 -6.86 4.31 -12.12
CA GLN A 110 -8.05 3.48 -12.20
C GLN A 110 -7.67 2.02 -12.55
N GLY A 111 -8.16 1.06 -11.76
CA GLY A 111 -8.11 -0.37 -12.10
C GLY A 111 -6.93 -1.18 -11.56
N VAL A 112 -6.00 -0.61 -10.79
CA VAL A 112 -4.83 -1.34 -10.26
C VAL A 112 -4.96 -1.80 -8.79
N GLY A 113 -6.18 -1.80 -8.25
CA GLY A 113 -6.43 -2.06 -6.82
C GLY A 113 -6.44 -0.77 -6.01
N LYS A 114 -6.34 -0.86 -4.68
CA LYS A 114 -6.40 0.32 -3.80
C LYS A 114 -5.05 1.05 -3.72
N GLU A 115 -3.93 0.36 -3.89
CA GLU A 115 -2.58 0.92 -3.72
C GLU A 115 -1.89 1.00 -5.08
N TRP A 116 -1.51 2.21 -5.48
CA TRP A 116 -0.75 2.45 -6.72
C TRP A 116 0.72 2.04 -6.56
N GLU A 117 1.30 2.31 -5.39
CA GLU A 117 2.72 2.16 -5.08
C GLU A 117 3.65 2.88 -6.10
N PHE A 118 3.15 3.88 -6.84
CA PHE A 118 3.88 4.54 -7.93
C PHE A 118 5.28 5.01 -7.54
N PHE A 119 5.35 5.78 -6.45
CA PHE A 119 6.58 6.39 -5.99
C PHE A 119 7.59 5.34 -5.53
N GLN A 120 7.11 4.25 -4.91
CA GLN A 120 7.97 3.13 -4.54
C GLN A 120 8.48 2.39 -5.78
N ALA A 121 7.60 2.11 -6.75
CA ALA A 121 7.96 1.40 -7.98
C ALA A 121 8.98 2.19 -8.83
N ASN A 122 8.94 3.52 -8.76
CA ASN A 122 9.79 4.41 -9.54
C ASN A 122 10.85 5.15 -8.72
N SER A 123 11.17 4.67 -7.51
CA SER A 123 12.11 5.38 -6.60
C SER A 123 13.51 5.55 -7.18
N LYS A 124 13.89 4.70 -8.13
CA LYS A 124 15.19 4.72 -8.81
C LYS A 124 15.26 5.70 -9.98
N VAL A 125 14.16 6.33 -10.37
CA VAL A 125 14.13 7.31 -11.46
C VAL A 125 14.65 8.64 -10.92
N SER A 126 15.88 9.01 -11.30
CA SER A 126 16.53 10.25 -10.86
C SER A 126 16.13 11.49 -11.68
N ASP A 127 15.62 11.28 -12.90
CA ASP A 127 15.12 12.36 -13.75
C ASP A 127 13.70 12.73 -13.31
N GLU A 128 13.54 13.91 -12.69
CA GLU A 128 12.24 14.37 -12.18
C GLU A 128 11.21 14.59 -13.30
N GLY A 129 11.65 14.99 -14.49
CA GLY A 129 10.77 15.19 -15.65
C GLY A 129 10.23 13.87 -16.20
N LEU A 130 11.08 12.84 -16.28
CA LEU A 130 10.67 11.49 -16.61
C LEU A 130 9.71 10.93 -15.55
N LEU A 131 10.02 11.11 -14.27
CA LEU A 131 9.15 10.66 -13.17
C LEU A 131 7.77 11.35 -13.23
N PHE A 132 7.74 12.65 -13.52
CA PHE A 132 6.49 13.39 -13.74
C PHE A 132 5.68 12.82 -14.90
N ASN A 133 6.31 12.58 -16.06
CA ASN A 133 5.62 12.05 -17.24
C ASN A 133 5.03 10.66 -16.95
N LEU A 134 5.80 9.76 -16.32
CA LEU A 134 5.32 8.44 -15.91
C LEU A 134 4.11 8.53 -14.95
N TRP A 135 4.16 9.46 -14.01
CA TRP A 135 3.06 9.71 -13.07
C TRP A 135 1.81 10.22 -13.80
N PHE A 136 1.97 11.22 -14.65
CA PHE A 136 0.88 11.89 -15.34
C PHE A 136 0.22 11.00 -16.40
N ASP A 137 1.02 10.23 -17.14
CA ASP A 137 0.54 9.33 -18.18
C ASP A 137 -0.33 8.21 -17.64
N ALA A 138 0.00 7.71 -16.44
CA ALA A 138 -0.76 6.68 -15.75
C ALA A 138 -2.15 7.14 -15.28
N LEU A 139 -2.38 8.46 -15.15
CA LEU A 139 -3.67 8.97 -14.71
C LEU A 139 -4.75 8.77 -15.79
N PRO A 140 -6.01 8.50 -15.41
CA PRO A 140 -7.12 8.42 -16.36
C PRO A 140 -7.46 9.78 -16.96
N GLN A 141 -8.18 9.75 -18.08
CA GLN A 141 -8.75 10.95 -18.68
C GLN A 141 -9.74 11.64 -17.72
N CYS A 142 -9.78 12.96 -17.78
CA CYS A 142 -10.72 13.77 -17.03
C CYS A 142 -12.14 13.45 -17.52
N PRO A 143 -13.06 13.01 -16.65
CA PRO A 143 -14.40 12.69 -17.07
C PRO A 143 -15.15 13.96 -17.47
N GLY A 144 -15.80 13.92 -18.63
CA GLY A 144 -16.61 15.02 -19.15
C GLY A 144 -17.99 15.17 -18.49
N GLY A 145 -18.36 14.26 -17.57
CA GLY A 145 -19.66 14.26 -16.90
C GLY A 145 -19.55 13.88 -15.43
N GLY A 146 -20.28 14.62 -14.59
CA GLY A 146 -20.37 14.37 -13.15
C GLY A 146 -19.08 14.67 -12.37
N ARG A 147 -19.19 14.59 -11.03
CA ARG A 147 -18.05 14.74 -10.14
C ARG A 147 -17.34 13.40 -9.97
N ALA A 148 -16.03 13.38 -10.20
CA ALA A 148 -15.14 12.26 -9.97
C ALA A 148 -14.01 12.71 -9.04
N VAL A 149 -13.76 11.94 -7.99
CA VAL A 149 -12.69 12.19 -7.02
C VAL A 149 -11.78 10.97 -7.03
N MET A 150 -10.47 11.19 -7.10
CA MET A 150 -9.48 10.14 -7.09
C MET A 150 -8.51 10.29 -5.92
N ALA A 151 -7.88 9.20 -5.52
CA ALA A 151 -6.89 9.19 -4.46
C ALA A 151 -5.88 8.07 -4.55
N ASP A 152 -4.72 8.30 -3.95
CA ASP A 152 -3.72 7.27 -3.71
C ASP A 152 -3.83 6.75 -2.27
N PHE A 153 -4.09 5.46 -2.10
CA PHE A 153 -4.21 4.80 -0.79
C PHE A 153 -2.96 3.98 -0.42
N SER A 154 -1.82 4.23 -1.07
CA SER A 154 -0.58 3.47 -0.87
C SER A 154 0.07 3.79 0.47
N VAL A 155 -0.04 2.87 1.42
CA VAL A 155 0.62 2.98 2.74
C VAL A 155 2.13 3.15 2.65
N VAL A 156 2.73 2.63 1.57
CA VAL A 156 4.17 2.69 1.35
C VAL A 156 4.70 4.10 1.09
N ASN A 157 3.83 5.05 0.74
CA ASN A 157 4.21 6.46 0.57
C ASN A 157 4.67 7.11 1.88
N LEU A 158 4.35 6.53 3.05
CA LEU A 158 4.83 7.04 4.33
C LEU A 158 6.36 6.89 4.48
N TYR A 159 6.96 5.85 3.88
CA TYR A 159 8.41 5.58 4.02
C TYR A 159 9.28 6.48 3.15
N SER A 160 8.66 7.29 2.30
CA SER A 160 9.30 8.35 1.52
C SER A 160 8.89 9.74 2.02
N VAL A 161 8.34 9.84 3.24
CA VAL A 161 8.16 11.11 3.93
C VAL A 161 9.40 11.36 4.78
N PRO A 162 10.13 12.48 4.58
CA PRO A 162 11.24 12.82 5.46
C PRO A 162 10.77 12.88 6.91
N MET A 163 11.41 12.09 7.77
CA MET A 163 11.17 12.14 9.20
C MET A 163 12.02 13.24 9.84
N PRO A 164 11.53 13.86 10.93
CA PRO A 164 12.38 14.58 11.86
C PRO A 164 13.61 13.75 12.27
N PRO A 165 14.76 14.38 12.52
CA PRO A 165 16.02 13.68 12.80
C PRO A 165 16.00 12.83 14.08
N ASP A 166 15.05 13.09 14.97
CA ASP A 166 14.81 12.36 16.23
C ASP A 166 13.82 11.19 16.08
N LEU A 167 13.22 11.02 14.91
CA LEU A 167 12.29 9.93 14.62
C LEU A 167 12.89 8.93 13.63
N SER A 168 12.57 7.65 13.83
CA SER A 168 12.94 6.58 12.92
C SER A 168 11.77 5.61 12.74
N HIS A 169 11.74 4.92 11.60
CA HIS A 169 10.78 3.86 11.38
C HIS A 169 11.15 2.65 12.23
N SER A 170 10.17 2.07 12.93
CA SER A 170 10.35 0.79 13.62
C SER A 170 10.74 -0.29 12.60
N GLN A 171 11.79 -1.06 12.89
CA GLN A 171 12.15 -2.23 12.07
C GLN A 171 11.13 -3.36 12.18
N GLU A 172 10.45 -3.47 13.32
CA GLU A 172 9.48 -4.52 13.63
C GLU A 172 8.10 -4.22 13.02
N TYR A 173 7.63 -2.97 13.17
CA TYR A 173 6.29 -2.56 12.76
C TYR A 173 6.25 -1.75 11.46
N GLY A 174 7.42 -1.34 10.95
CA GLY A 174 7.55 -0.72 9.64
C GLY A 174 7.37 -1.72 8.50
N TYR A 175 7.31 -1.21 7.28
CA TYR A 175 7.71 -2.03 6.14
C TYR A 175 9.18 -2.37 6.39
N PRO A 176 9.61 -3.63 6.22
CA PRO A 176 11.03 -3.93 6.16
C PRO A 176 11.57 -3.00 5.10
N SER A 177 12.34 -2.01 5.53
CA SER A 177 12.90 -0.97 4.68
C SER A 177 13.58 -1.73 3.56
N ARG A 178 13.00 -1.73 2.36
CA ARG A 178 13.75 -2.16 1.19
C ARG A 178 14.99 -1.27 1.23
N PRO A 179 16.21 -1.84 1.25
CA PRO A 179 17.42 -1.14 1.67
C PRO A 179 17.64 0.20 0.93
N ASN A 180 16.99 0.41 -0.21
CA ASN A 180 17.21 1.56 -1.07
C ASN A 180 16.26 2.76 -0.89
N ILE A 181 15.16 2.69 -0.12
CA ILE A 181 14.22 3.85 -0.05
C ILE A 181 14.77 4.95 0.85
N ASN A 182 15.35 4.58 2.00
CA ASN A 182 15.93 5.55 2.94
C ASN A 182 17.26 6.12 2.45
N GLU A 183 17.96 5.43 1.55
CA GLU A 183 19.26 5.88 1.00
C GLU A 183 19.11 6.93 -0.12
N GLN A 184 17.92 7.03 -0.74
CA GLN A 184 17.75 7.78 -2.00
C GLN A 184 17.22 9.21 -1.83
N ASN A 185 17.10 9.75 -0.61
CA ASN A 185 16.50 11.07 -0.35
C ASN A 185 15.11 11.24 -1.01
N PHE A 186 14.39 10.14 -1.26
CA PHE A 186 13.16 10.15 -2.02
C PHE A 186 12.04 10.75 -1.16
N ASN A 187 11.44 11.84 -1.65
CA ASN A 187 10.48 12.64 -0.89
C ASN A 187 9.13 12.71 -1.62
N THR A 188 8.22 11.78 -1.32
CA THR A 188 6.91 11.71 -1.98
C THR A 188 6.10 13.01 -1.80
N PRO A 189 5.98 13.60 -0.59
CA PRO A 189 5.29 14.89 -0.44
C PRO A 189 5.86 16.01 -1.33
N LYS A 190 7.19 16.09 -1.47
CA LYS A 190 7.83 17.05 -2.39
C LYS A 190 7.39 16.79 -3.83
N TYR A 191 7.55 15.56 -4.34
CA TYR A 191 7.20 15.24 -5.72
C TYR A 191 5.73 15.51 -6.03
N VAL A 192 4.81 15.10 -5.14
CA VAL A 192 3.38 15.38 -5.29
C VAL A 192 3.14 16.89 -5.39
N LYS A 193 3.73 17.68 -4.49
CA LYS A 193 3.58 19.15 -4.52
C LYS A 193 4.12 19.76 -5.81
N ASP A 194 5.30 19.33 -6.24
CA ASP A 194 5.97 19.84 -7.42
C ASP A 194 5.21 19.49 -8.70
N PHE A 195 4.69 18.26 -8.83
CA PHE A 195 3.88 17.84 -9.97
C PHE A 195 2.61 18.67 -10.12
N TYR A 196 1.92 18.94 -9.01
CA TYR A 196 0.73 19.80 -9.02
C TYR A 196 1.06 21.26 -9.33
N SER A 197 2.20 21.75 -8.81
CA SER A 197 2.67 23.11 -9.09
C SER A 197 3.04 23.28 -10.56
N HIS A 198 3.71 22.28 -11.16
CA HIS A 198 4.05 22.24 -12.58
C HIS A 198 2.80 22.33 -13.47
N LEU A 199 1.71 21.71 -13.04
CA LEU A 199 0.42 21.74 -13.75
C LEU A 199 -0.41 23.01 -13.49
N GLY A 200 0.01 23.90 -12.58
CA GLY A 200 -0.82 25.01 -12.11
C GLY A 200 -2.12 24.56 -11.42
N ALA A 201 -2.14 23.32 -10.91
CA ALA A 201 -3.31 22.70 -10.33
C ALA A 201 -3.46 23.01 -8.83
N LYS A 202 -4.68 22.86 -8.32
CA LYS A 202 -4.95 22.96 -6.88
C LYS A 202 -4.20 21.84 -6.14
N GLN A 203 -3.46 22.23 -5.11
CA GLN A 203 -2.67 21.30 -4.29
C GLN A 203 -3.54 20.19 -3.66
N PRO A 204 -3.07 18.93 -3.65
CA PRO A 204 -3.82 17.82 -3.09
C PRO A 204 -3.73 17.84 -1.56
N LYS A 205 -4.62 17.09 -0.91
CA LYS A 205 -4.59 16.90 0.54
C LYS A 205 -3.73 15.69 0.88
N LEU A 206 -2.79 15.86 1.81
CA LEU A 206 -2.00 14.76 2.37
C LEU A 206 -2.59 14.38 3.73
N MET A 207 -2.99 13.13 3.89
CA MET A 207 -3.50 12.59 5.16
C MET A 207 -2.49 11.61 5.73
N VAL A 208 -1.92 11.94 6.89
CA VAL A 208 -1.00 11.04 7.59
C VAL A 208 -1.78 10.17 8.56
N MET A 209 -1.57 8.84 8.52
CA MET A 209 -2.15 7.91 9.50
C MET A 209 -1.03 7.18 10.24
N LEU A 210 -0.95 7.40 11.54
CA LEU A 210 0.07 6.81 12.41
C LEU A 210 -0.57 5.79 13.35
N ARG A 211 0.23 4.80 13.78
CA ARG A 211 -0.13 3.85 14.82
C ARG A 211 0.55 4.30 16.11
N GLU A 212 -0.19 4.36 17.20
CA GLU A 212 0.44 4.47 18.52
C GLU A 212 1.22 3.18 18.82
N PRO A 213 2.43 3.29 19.39
CA PRO A 213 3.26 2.14 19.72
C PRO A 213 2.58 1.16 20.67
#